data_AF-A0A258BY97-F1
#
_entry.id   AF-A0A258BY97-F1
#
_cell.length_a   1.000
_cell.length_b   1.000
_cell.length_c   1.000
_cell.angle_alpha   90.00
_cell.angle_beta   90.00
_cell.angle_gamma   90.00
#
_symmetry.space_group_name_H-M   'P 1'
#
loop_
_entity.id
_entity.type
_entity.pdbx_description
1 polymer ?
#
loop_
_entity_poly.entity_id
_entity_poly.type
_entity_poly.pdbx_seq_one_letter_code
_entity_poly.pdbx_strand_id
1 'polypeptide(L)'
;ALELGAVDCFHKPARATTEEFANIAGKLCKLVATAAKSKVRRYDPDAAAAKAAAVRQAAARNDASVYRWNGGIVAISASTGGGPAVMELLADWPANCPPTIVLQQLEDGLAVPFASRLNQAIAPEVKLAEDGAALKPGHVYVLSHPDRHGLIDRWPGGQLRLLARDPVNGVRPSADLLLTTIAKAARDRAVGVILSGAGMDGAAGMAAIRQMGGLTLCQDKDSAMLFEASAAAIAKGAVEAQLPLPDLAERILAHCKERDIAA
;
A
#
# COMPACT_ATOMS: atom_id res chain seq x y z
N ALA A 1 18.16 -4.22 -5.13
CA ALA A 1 17.78 -4.87 -6.41
C ALA A 1 16.43 -4.35 -6.91
N LEU A 2 15.35 -4.49 -6.14
CA LEU A 2 14.00 -4.00 -6.52
C LEU A 2 13.99 -2.52 -6.92
N GLU A 3 14.68 -1.65 -6.19
CA GLU A 3 14.80 -0.22 -6.54
C GLU A 3 15.64 0.07 -7.78
N LEU A 4 16.55 -0.85 -8.12
CA LEU A 4 17.42 -0.71 -9.28
C LEU A 4 16.75 -1.24 -10.56
N GLY A 5 15.45 -1.59 -10.48
CA GLY A 5 14.66 -2.08 -11.60
C GLY A 5 14.42 -3.59 -11.60
N ALA A 6 14.73 -4.31 -10.52
CA ALA A 6 14.25 -5.70 -10.42
C ALA A 6 12.73 -5.70 -10.27
N VAL A 7 12.05 -6.56 -11.04
CA VAL A 7 10.58 -6.66 -11.04
C VAL A 7 10.09 -7.20 -9.70
N ASP A 8 10.71 -8.30 -9.26
CA ASP A 8 10.34 -9.01 -8.06
C ASP A 8 11.52 -9.88 -7.58
N CYS A 9 11.30 -10.63 -6.51
CA CYS A 9 12.27 -11.51 -5.89
C CYS A 9 11.70 -12.92 -5.70
N PHE A 10 12.59 -13.90 -5.66
CA PHE A 10 12.22 -15.30 -5.43
C PHE A 10 13.32 -15.98 -4.62
N HIS A 11 12.97 -16.53 -3.46
CA HIS A 11 13.93 -17.26 -2.64
C HIS A 11 14.19 -18.66 -3.19
N LYS A 12 15.43 -19.11 -2.98
CA LYS A 12 15.81 -20.49 -3.25
C LYS A 12 15.01 -21.42 -2.31
N PRO A 13 14.50 -22.58 -2.80
CA PRO A 13 13.86 -23.56 -1.94
C PRO A 13 14.79 -23.98 -0.80
N ALA A 14 14.19 -24.20 0.38
CA ALA A 14 14.89 -24.59 1.59
C ALA A 14 15.38 -26.04 1.48
N ARG A 15 14.65 -26.91 0.76
CA ARG A 15 15.07 -28.29 0.49
C ARG A 15 14.89 -28.65 -0.98
N ALA A 16 15.79 -29.49 -1.49
CA ALA A 16 15.76 -29.99 -2.85
C ALA A 16 14.91 -31.27 -2.93
N THR A 17 13.59 -31.15 -2.70
CA THR A 17 12.64 -32.28 -2.81
C THR A 17 11.64 -32.04 -3.94
N THR A 18 11.09 -33.11 -4.50
CA THR A 18 10.10 -33.05 -5.59
C THR A 18 8.81 -32.33 -5.14
N GLU A 19 8.39 -32.55 -3.89
CA GLU A 19 7.19 -31.93 -3.33
C GLU A 19 7.37 -30.43 -3.12
N GLU A 20 8.53 -30.00 -2.59
CA GLU A 20 8.84 -28.59 -2.47
C GLU A 20 8.97 -27.92 -3.84
N PHE A 21 9.58 -28.59 -4.81
CA PHE A 21 9.63 -28.12 -6.19
C PHE A 21 8.23 -27.93 -6.80
N ALA A 22 7.32 -28.88 -6.61
CA ALA A 22 5.93 -28.76 -7.08
C ALA A 22 5.21 -27.55 -6.45
N ASN A 23 5.45 -27.29 -5.16
CA ASN A 23 4.86 -26.16 -4.44
C ASN A 23 5.39 -24.80 -4.89
N ILE A 24 6.68 -24.71 -5.23
CA ILE A 24 7.31 -23.44 -5.65
C ILE A 24 7.20 -23.18 -7.16
N ALA A 25 7.14 -24.23 -7.99
CA ALA A 25 7.17 -24.08 -9.45
C ALA A 25 6.00 -23.22 -9.97
N GLY A 26 4.80 -23.42 -9.41
CA GLY A 26 3.65 -22.59 -9.76
C GLY A 26 3.84 -21.10 -9.43
N LYS A 27 4.46 -20.80 -8.27
CA LYS A 27 4.79 -19.42 -7.87
C LYS A 27 5.86 -18.83 -8.81
N LEU A 28 6.90 -19.59 -9.12
CA LEU A 28 7.96 -19.16 -10.03
C LEU A 28 7.44 -18.89 -11.44
N CYS A 29 6.64 -19.78 -12.01
CA CYS A 29 6.03 -19.60 -13.33
C CYS A 29 5.15 -18.34 -13.37
N LYS A 30 4.37 -18.08 -12.31
CA LYS A 30 3.60 -16.84 -12.19
C LYS A 30 4.52 -15.63 -12.15
N LEU A 31 5.60 -15.66 -11.36
CA LEU A 31 6.55 -14.57 -11.26
C LEU A 31 7.21 -14.25 -12.62
N VAL A 32 7.62 -15.29 -13.36
CA VAL A 32 8.20 -15.14 -14.71
C VAL A 32 7.18 -14.54 -15.68
N ALA A 33 5.93 -15.00 -15.66
CA ALA A 33 4.86 -14.44 -16.48
C ALA A 33 4.56 -12.97 -16.11
N THR A 34 4.58 -12.65 -14.83
CA THR A 34 4.44 -11.29 -14.31
C THR A 34 5.59 -10.39 -14.78
N ALA A 35 6.83 -10.87 -14.71
CA ALA A 35 8.01 -10.15 -15.18
C ALA A 35 7.96 -9.87 -16.69
N ALA A 36 7.51 -10.83 -17.49
CA ALA A 36 7.38 -10.66 -18.94
C ALA A 36 6.40 -9.54 -19.33
N LYS A 37 5.42 -9.23 -18.48
CA LYS A 37 4.41 -8.17 -18.71
C LYS A 37 4.77 -6.82 -18.07
N SER A 38 5.82 -6.78 -17.25
CA SER A 38 6.13 -5.62 -16.41
C SER A 38 6.75 -4.46 -17.18
N LYS A 39 6.34 -3.23 -16.85
CA LYS A 39 6.98 -2.00 -17.33
C LYS A 39 8.10 -1.57 -16.38
N VAL A 40 9.33 -2.01 -16.62
CA VAL A 40 10.48 -1.61 -15.78
C VAL A 40 10.98 -0.23 -16.19
N ARG A 41 10.87 0.74 -15.27
CA ARG A 41 11.47 2.07 -15.44
C ARG A 41 12.98 2.01 -15.16
N ARG A 42 13.78 2.74 -15.93
CA ARG A 42 15.22 2.86 -15.68
C ARG A 42 15.46 3.57 -14.35
N TYR A 43 16.35 3.01 -13.53
CA TYR A 43 16.83 3.65 -12.31
C TYR A 43 17.74 4.83 -12.65
N ASP A 44 17.46 5.99 -12.06
CA ASP A 44 18.27 7.20 -12.17
C ASP A 44 18.81 7.55 -10.76
N PRO A 45 20.14 7.40 -10.52
CA PRO A 45 20.73 7.64 -9.22
C PRO A 45 20.70 9.12 -8.81
N ASP A 46 20.80 10.05 -9.76
CA ASP A 46 20.85 11.48 -9.48
C ASP A 46 19.45 11.99 -9.09
N ALA A 47 18.41 11.54 -9.79
CA ALA A 47 17.03 11.82 -9.44
C ALA A 47 16.67 11.25 -8.04
N ALA A 48 17.15 10.04 -7.71
CA ALA A 48 16.92 9.43 -6.41
C ALA A 48 17.60 10.20 -5.26
N ALA A 49 18.85 10.65 -5.47
CA ALA A 49 19.60 11.43 -4.48
C ALA A 49 18.98 12.82 -4.26
N ALA A 50 18.57 13.51 -5.32
CA ALA A 50 17.89 14.80 -5.23
C ALA A 50 16.58 14.70 -4.44
N LYS A 51 15.79 13.63 -4.68
CA LYS A 51 14.54 13.39 -3.94
C LYS A 51 14.78 13.13 -2.45
N ALA A 52 15.78 12.30 -2.10
CA ALA A 52 16.12 12.05 -0.70
C ALA A 52 16.58 13.32 0.05
N ALA A 53 17.29 14.22 -0.63
CA ALA A 53 17.68 15.51 -0.07
C ALA A 53 16.46 16.44 0.14
N ALA A 54 15.52 16.46 -0.81
CA ALA A 54 14.29 17.23 -0.70
C ALA A 54 13.40 16.75 0.46
N VAL A 55 13.25 15.42 0.65
CA VAL A 55 12.53 14.84 1.79
C VAL A 55 13.16 15.29 3.11
N ARG A 56 14.50 15.22 3.24
CA ARG A 56 15.18 15.67 4.46
C ARG A 56 14.95 17.15 4.74
N GLN A 57 14.90 17.97 3.69
CA GLN A 57 14.57 19.39 3.82
C GLN A 57 13.09 19.62 4.17
N ALA A 58 12.15 18.83 3.63
CA ALA A 58 10.73 18.92 3.95
C ALA A 58 10.44 18.48 5.39
N ALA A 59 11.06 17.38 5.84
CA ALA A 59 11.02 16.93 7.22
C ALA A 59 11.62 17.98 8.18
N ALA A 60 12.66 18.69 7.76
CA ALA A 60 13.25 19.80 8.52
C ALA A 60 12.42 21.09 8.49
N ARG A 61 11.65 21.34 7.42
CA ARG A 61 10.75 22.51 7.27
C ARG A 61 9.47 22.37 8.09
N ASN A 62 9.19 21.17 8.59
CA ASN A 62 8.19 20.84 9.61
C ASN A 62 6.98 21.79 9.66
N ASP A 63 6.24 21.91 8.56
CA ASP A 63 5.00 22.68 8.55
C ASP A 63 3.80 21.80 8.95
N ALA A 64 3.97 21.05 10.06
CA ALA A 64 2.89 20.33 10.73
C ALA A 64 1.74 21.27 11.16
N SER A 65 1.93 22.59 11.04
CA SER A 65 0.95 23.62 11.37
C SER A 65 -0.21 23.71 10.38
N VAL A 66 -0.03 23.26 9.12
CA VAL A 66 -0.99 23.49 8.02
C VAL A 66 -1.89 22.28 7.72
N TYR A 67 -1.46 21.06 8.05
CA TYR A 67 -2.26 19.85 7.86
C TYR A 67 -2.99 19.48 9.14
N ARG A 68 -4.33 19.46 9.10
CA ARG A 68 -5.15 18.96 10.21
C ARG A 68 -5.94 17.77 9.72
N TRP A 69 -5.75 16.64 10.38
CA TRP A 69 -6.39 15.38 10.01
C TRP A 69 -7.86 15.35 10.45
N ASN A 70 -8.78 15.03 9.55
CA ASN A 70 -10.23 15.10 9.79
C ASN A 70 -10.86 13.84 10.38
N GLY A 71 -10.08 12.82 10.74
CA GLY A 71 -10.61 11.52 11.14
C GLY A 71 -10.60 10.44 10.06
N GLY A 72 -10.10 10.70 8.84
CA GLY A 72 -9.97 9.70 7.77
C GLY A 72 -8.96 8.58 8.06
N ILE A 73 -9.13 7.40 7.44
CA ILE A 73 -8.13 6.32 7.45
C ILE A 73 -7.80 5.91 6.02
N VAL A 74 -6.52 5.67 5.74
CA VAL A 74 -6.06 5.26 4.41
C VAL A 74 -5.59 3.81 4.44
N ALA A 75 -6.01 3.02 3.46
CA ALA A 75 -5.42 1.72 3.19
C ALA A 75 -4.95 1.63 1.74
N ILE A 76 -3.68 1.27 1.59
CA ILE A 76 -2.99 1.14 0.32
C ILE A 76 -2.71 -0.34 0.10
N SER A 77 -3.13 -0.88 -1.04
CA SER A 77 -2.75 -2.21 -1.49
C SER A 77 -1.76 -2.12 -2.65
N ALA A 78 -0.69 -2.89 -2.55
CA ALA A 78 0.38 -2.91 -3.52
C ALA A 78 1.05 -4.30 -3.56
N SER A 79 1.60 -4.69 -4.72
CA SER A 79 2.28 -5.99 -4.90
C SER A 79 3.52 -5.79 -5.79
N THR A 80 3.70 -6.55 -6.86
CA THR A 80 4.82 -6.39 -7.79
C THR A 80 4.91 -4.96 -8.34
N GLY A 81 6.07 -4.32 -8.18
CA GLY A 81 6.28 -2.90 -8.50
C GLY A 81 5.67 -1.91 -7.50
N GLY A 82 5.01 -2.40 -6.46
CA GLY A 82 4.33 -1.64 -5.43
C GLY A 82 5.26 -0.88 -4.49
N GLY A 83 6.42 -1.46 -4.13
CA GLY A 83 7.38 -0.83 -3.21
C GLY A 83 7.84 0.57 -3.68
N PRO A 84 8.34 0.73 -4.92
CA PRO A 84 8.65 2.03 -5.50
C PRO A 84 7.45 2.99 -5.56
N ALA A 85 6.27 2.48 -5.92
CA ALA A 85 5.05 3.28 -6.00
C ALA A 85 4.61 3.82 -4.62
N VAL A 86 4.68 3.01 -3.56
CA VAL A 86 4.42 3.43 -2.18
C VAL A 86 5.42 4.49 -1.73
N MET A 87 6.72 4.29 -2.00
CA MET A 87 7.75 5.28 -1.65
C MET A 87 7.52 6.61 -2.35
N GLU A 88 7.11 6.60 -3.62
CA GLU A 88 6.81 7.81 -4.37
C GLU A 88 5.53 8.50 -3.89
N LEU A 89 4.45 7.74 -3.64
CA LEU A 89 3.17 8.25 -3.14
C LEU A 89 3.31 8.96 -1.80
N LEU A 90 4.11 8.39 -0.88
CA LEU A 90 4.23 8.86 0.50
C LEU A 90 5.37 9.87 0.70
N ALA A 91 6.17 10.17 -0.35
CA ALA A 91 7.39 10.98 -0.24
C ALA A 91 7.16 12.35 0.39
N ASP A 92 6.08 13.02 -0.02
CA ASP A 92 5.78 14.40 0.38
C ASP A 92 4.65 14.48 1.40
N TRP A 93 4.35 13.37 2.09
CA TRP A 93 3.33 13.36 3.13
C TRP A 93 3.82 14.07 4.40
N PRO A 94 2.95 14.86 5.06
CA PRO A 94 3.33 15.57 6.28
C PRO A 94 3.51 14.58 7.45
N ALA A 95 4.35 14.94 8.43
CA ALA A 95 4.60 14.09 9.60
C ALA A 95 3.35 13.77 10.44
N ASN A 96 2.27 14.56 10.31
CA ASN A 96 0.97 14.36 10.94
C ASN A 96 -0.10 13.86 9.96
N CYS A 97 0.30 13.11 8.93
CA CYS A 97 -0.58 12.53 7.92
C CYS A 97 -1.70 11.64 8.52
N PRO A 98 -2.70 11.23 7.73
CA PRO A 98 -3.69 10.26 8.19
C PRO A 98 -3.04 8.93 8.62
N PRO A 99 -3.63 8.24 9.62
CA PRO A 99 -3.29 6.85 9.91
C PRO A 99 -3.41 6.00 8.63
N THR A 100 -2.33 5.33 8.24
CA THR A 100 -2.25 4.65 6.95
C THR A 100 -1.78 3.22 7.09
N ILE A 101 -2.49 2.26 6.49
CA ILE A 101 -2.07 0.86 6.42
C ILE A 101 -1.60 0.59 4.99
N VAL A 102 -0.35 0.19 4.82
CA VAL A 102 0.20 -0.25 3.54
C VAL A 102 0.25 -1.78 3.56
N LEU A 103 -0.67 -2.42 2.86
CA LEU A 103 -0.57 -3.85 2.55
C LEU A 103 0.28 -4.00 1.30
N GLN A 104 1.52 -4.45 1.50
CA GLN A 104 2.45 -4.74 0.43
C GLN A 104 2.73 -6.24 0.43
N GLN A 105 2.49 -6.95 -0.67
CA GLN A 105 2.93 -8.34 -0.79
C GLN A 105 4.45 -8.35 -0.96
N LEU A 106 5.14 -8.94 0.01
CA LEU A 106 6.59 -9.15 -0.02
C LEU A 106 6.88 -10.60 0.34
N GLU A 107 7.98 -11.09 -0.21
CA GLU A 107 8.59 -12.34 0.18
C GLU A 107 9.14 -12.30 1.62
N ASP A 108 9.32 -13.49 2.21
CA ASP A 108 9.72 -13.63 3.61
C ASP A 108 11.07 -12.95 3.86
N GLY A 109 11.14 -12.21 4.96
CA GLY A 109 12.33 -11.44 5.36
C GLY A 109 12.48 -10.06 4.68
N LEU A 110 11.62 -9.70 3.73
CA LEU A 110 11.68 -8.39 3.06
C LEU A 110 10.83 -7.30 3.72
N ALA A 111 9.87 -7.67 4.58
CA ALA A 111 9.01 -6.71 5.27
C ALA A 111 9.81 -5.72 6.15
N VAL A 112 10.75 -6.22 6.96
CA VAL A 112 11.60 -5.42 7.85
C VAL A 112 12.47 -4.43 7.07
N PRO A 113 13.29 -4.84 6.08
CA PRO A 113 14.10 -3.90 5.32
C PRO A 113 13.25 -2.92 4.50
N PHE A 114 12.09 -3.33 3.99
CA PHE A 114 11.17 -2.41 3.30
C PHE A 114 10.65 -1.32 4.26
N ALA A 115 10.13 -1.70 5.43
CA ALA A 115 9.62 -0.76 6.42
C ALA A 115 10.73 0.18 6.93
N SER A 116 11.91 -0.36 7.23
CA SER A 116 13.07 0.43 7.67
C SER A 116 13.47 1.48 6.63
N ARG A 117 13.50 1.09 5.35
CA ARG A 117 13.82 2.01 4.27
C ARG A 117 12.74 3.07 4.10
N LEU A 118 11.46 2.67 4.09
CA LEU A 118 10.36 3.61 3.97
C LEU A 118 10.43 4.66 5.10
N ASN A 119 10.72 4.22 6.34
CA ASN A 119 10.89 5.10 7.50
C ASN A 119 12.00 6.14 7.33
N GLN A 120 13.04 5.83 6.57
CA GLN A 120 14.15 6.77 6.29
C GLN A 120 13.82 7.74 5.16
N ALA A 121 12.80 7.44 4.35
CA ALA A 121 12.50 8.10 3.09
C ALA A 121 11.26 9.01 3.16
N ILE A 122 10.52 9.02 4.27
CA ILE A 122 9.29 9.83 4.43
C ILE A 122 9.25 10.48 5.82
N ALA A 123 8.45 11.53 5.99
CA ALA A 123 8.29 12.20 7.28
C ALA A 123 7.41 11.44 8.31
N PRO A 124 6.34 10.72 7.90
CA PRO A 124 5.56 9.88 8.83
C PRO A 124 6.39 8.77 9.49
N GLU A 125 6.02 8.40 10.72
CA GLU A 125 6.63 7.26 11.41
C GLU A 125 6.12 5.94 10.81
N VAL A 126 7.03 5.12 10.31
CA VAL A 126 6.70 3.82 9.71
C VAL A 126 6.92 2.71 10.72
N LYS A 127 5.89 1.87 10.90
CA LYS A 127 5.90 0.69 11.77
C LYS A 127 5.56 -0.56 10.98
N LEU A 128 6.08 -1.70 11.39
CA LEU A 128 5.52 -2.97 10.96
C LEU A 128 4.15 -3.17 11.63
N ALA A 129 3.26 -3.84 10.91
CA ALA A 129 1.97 -4.22 11.45
C ALA A 129 2.12 -5.24 12.58
N GLU A 130 1.61 -4.90 13.76
CA GLU A 130 1.56 -5.78 14.94
C GLU A 130 0.11 -5.95 15.41
N ASP A 131 -0.22 -7.12 15.97
CA ASP A 131 -1.57 -7.34 16.51
C ASP A 131 -1.83 -6.42 17.71
N GLY A 132 -2.95 -5.71 17.67
CA GLY A 132 -3.34 -4.76 18.71
C GLY A 132 -2.69 -3.37 18.57
N ALA A 133 -1.94 -3.13 17.49
CA ALA A 133 -1.34 -1.81 17.25
C ALA A 133 -2.44 -0.74 17.08
N ALA A 134 -2.44 0.26 17.96
CA ALA A 134 -3.33 1.40 17.85
C ALA A 134 -2.96 2.24 16.62
N LEU A 135 -3.94 2.52 15.77
CA LEU A 135 -3.77 3.32 14.56
C LEU A 135 -3.83 4.81 14.89
N LYS A 136 -2.74 5.53 14.62
CA LYS A 136 -2.55 6.93 15.03
C LYS A 136 -2.20 7.84 13.86
N PRO A 137 -2.54 9.14 13.91
CA PRO A 137 -2.07 10.10 12.92
C PRO A 137 -0.54 10.17 12.90
N GLY A 138 0.02 10.51 11.74
CA GLY A 138 1.45 10.55 11.50
C GLY A 138 2.12 9.18 11.40
N HIS A 139 1.34 8.09 11.31
CA HIS A 139 1.86 6.73 11.27
C HIS A 139 1.45 5.97 10.01
N VAL A 140 2.41 5.22 9.47
CA VAL A 140 2.22 4.26 8.38
C VAL A 140 2.54 2.86 8.88
N TYR A 141 1.60 1.92 8.74
CA TYR A 141 1.72 0.54 9.19
C TYR A 141 1.91 -0.38 7.99
N VAL A 142 3.09 -0.97 7.86
CA VAL A 142 3.43 -1.92 6.80
C VAL A 142 2.92 -3.31 7.18
N LEU A 143 1.91 -3.77 6.46
CA LEU A 143 1.35 -5.11 6.56
C LEU A 143 1.87 -5.98 5.42
N SER A 144 2.82 -6.85 5.75
CA SER A 144 3.31 -7.92 4.88
C SER A 144 3.57 -9.15 5.74
N HIS A 145 2.53 -9.94 6.00
CA HIS A 145 2.59 -11.08 6.91
C HIS A 145 2.28 -12.39 6.17
N PRO A 146 3.16 -13.41 6.21
CA PRO A 146 2.98 -14.64 5.44
C PRO A 146 1.77 -15.46 5.90
N ASP A 147 1.46 -15.43 7.21
CA ASP A 147 0.45 -16.29 7.82
C ASP A 147 -0.81 -15.62 8.37
N ARG A 148 -0.95 -14.31 8.21
CA ARG A 148 -2.03 -13.54 8.85
C ARG A 148 -2.61 -12.49 7.92
N HIS A 149 -3.89 -12.20 8.10
CA HIS A 149 -4.57 -11.08 7.46
C HIS A 149 -4.65 -9.92 8.44
N GLY A 150 -4.55 -8.69 7.92
CA GLY A 150 -4.83 -7.48 8.69
C GLY A 150 -6.29 -7.10 8.60
N LEU A 151 -6.84 -6.68 9.73
CA LEU A 151 -8.23 -6.24 9.91
C LEU A 151 -8.23 -4.98 10.77
N ILE A 152 -9.28 -4.17 10.70
CA ILE A 152 -9.59 -3.21 11.76
C ILE A 152 -10.91 -3.56 12.43
N ASP A 153 -11.00 -3.28 13.73
CA ASP A 153 -12.15 -3.62 14.56
C ASP A 153 -13.21 -2.50 14.57
N ARG A 154 -12.78 -1.24 14.67
CA ARG A 154 -13.62 -0.05 14.74
C ARG A 154 -12.90 1.20 14.25
N TRP A 155 -13.64 2.29 14.08
CA TRP A 155 -13.07 3.60 13.76
C TRP A 155 -13.98 4.74 14.26
N PRO A 156 -13.43 5.87 14.77
CA PRO A 156 -12.01 6.13 15.09
C PRO A 156 -11.53 5.35 16.33
N GLY A 157 -10.21 5.37 16.60
CA GLY A 157 -9.62 4.71 17.76
C GLY A 157 -9.60 3.18 17.68
N GLY A 158 -9.50 2.65 16.45
CA GLY A 158 -9.35 1.23 16.17
C GLY A 158 -7.94 0.71 16.32
N GLN A 159 -7.83 -0.62 16.35
CA GLN A 159 -6.56 -1.33 16.36
C GLN A 159 -6.43 -2.17 15.09
N LEU A 160 -5.19 -2.31 14.61
CA LEU A 160 -4.86 -3.29 13.60
C LEU A 160 -4.85 -4.68 14.27
N ARG A 161 -5.68 -5.59 13.76
CA ARG A 161 -5.76 -6.98 14.23
C ARG A 161 -5.19 -7.93 13.21
N LEU A 162 -4.36 -8.88 13.65
CA LEU A 162 -3.73 -9.88 12.79
C LEU A 162 -4.36 -11.27 12.99
N LEU A 163 -5.24 -11.63 12.07
CA LEU A 163 -5.98 -12.89 12.10
C LEU A 163 -5.25 -13.98 11.32
N ALA A 164 -4.89 -15.08 11.99
CA ALA A 164 -4.42 -16.29 11.34
C ALA A 164 -5.60 -17.02 10.67
N ARG A 165 -5.58 -17.12 9.35
CA ARG A 165 -6.60 -17.79 8.54
C ARG A 165 -6.00 -18.27 7.21
N ASP A 166 -6.66 -19.22 6.58
CA ASP A 166 -6.34 -19.65 5.22
C ASP A 166 -6.43 -18.48 4.22
N PRO A 167 -5.62 -18.52 3.14
CA PRO A 167 -5.62 -17.49 2.10
C PRO A 167 -7.01 -17.23 1.53
N VAL A 168 -7.34 -15.96 1.31
CA VAL A 168 -8.58 -15.54 0.67
C VAL A 168 -8.28 -15.40 -0.82
N ASN A 169 -9.03 -16.13 -1.67
CA ASN A 169 -8.77 -16.20 -3.12
C ASN A 169 -7.31 -16.55 -3.48
N GLY A 170 -6.66 -17.37 -2.64
CA GLY A 170 -5.28 -17.80 -2.83
C GLY A 170 -4.22 -16.77 -2.43
N VAL A 171 -4.59 -15.69 -1.73
CA VAL A 171 -3.68 -14.60 -1.33
C VAL A 171 -3.70 -14.38 0.19
N ARG A 172 -2.52 -14.14 0.77
CA ARG A 172 -2.34 -13.76 2.18
C ARG A 172 -1.09 -12.86 2.31
N PRO A 173 -1.16 -11.69 2.97
CA PRO A 173 -2.39 -11.04 3.48
C PRO A 173 -3.29 -10.60 2.32
N SER A 174 -4.61 -10.54 2.55
CA SER A 174 -5.60 -10.16 1.51
C SER A 174 -6.04 -8.71 1.67
N ALA A 175 -5.90 -7.95 0.59
CA ALA A 175 -6.36 -6.58 0.49
C ALA A 175 -7.88 -6.49 0.48
N ASP A 176 -8.59 -7.43 -0.14
CA ASP A 176 -10.06 -7.47 -0.09
C ASP A 176 -10.56 -7.51 1.36
N LEU A 177 -9.95 -8.37 2.18
CA LEU A 177 -10.36 -8.52 3.58
C LEU A 177 -10.04 -7.24 4.39
N LEU A 178 -8.83 -6.69 4.26
CA LEU A 178 -8.44 -5.45 4.92
C LEU A 178 -9.39 -4.30 4.56
N LEU A 179 -9.53 -4.01 3.27
CA LEU A 179 -10.34 -2.90 2.76
C LEU A 179 -11.83 -3.06 3.13
N THR A 180 -12.36 -4.29 3.12
CA THR A 180 -13.75 -4.55 3.55
C THR A 180 -13.95 -4.24 5.03
N THR A 181 -13.01 -4.62 5.91
CA THR A 181 -13.12 -4.28 7.34
C THR A 181 -13.01 -2.78 7.57
N ILE A 182 -12.16 -2.09 6.81
CA ILE A 182 -12.02 -0.64 6.87
C ILE A 182 -13.29 0.05 6.40
N ALA A 183 -13.88 -0.39 5.29
CA ALA A 183 -15.17 0.12 4.80
C ALA A 183 -16.27 0.04 5.87
N LYS A 184 -16.36 -1.11 6.55
CA LYS A 184 -17.37 -1.33 7.59
C LYS A 184 -17.15 -0.44 8.82
N ALA A 185 -15.90 -0.28 9.24
CA ALA A 185 -15.56 0.46 10.45
C ALA A 185 -15.56 1.99 10.25
N ALA A 186 -14.98 2.48 9.16
CA ALA A 186 -14.76 3.91 8.91
C ALA A 186 -15.76 4.55 7.94
N ARG A 187 -16.52 3.76 7.17
CA ARG A 187 -17.51 4.23 6.19
C ARG A 187 -16.99 5.31 5.24
N ASP A 188 -17.59 6.50 5.26
CA ASP A 188 -17.22 7.66 4.44
C ASP A 188 -15.85 8.23 4.79
N ARG A 189 -15.28 7.84 5.93
CA ARG A 189 -13.90 8.18 6.34
C ARG A 189 -12.85 7.21 5.81
N ALA A 190 -13.25 6.12 5.14
CA ALA A 190 -12.33 5.18 4.52
C ALA A 190 -11.80 5.70 3.19
N VAL A 191 -10.48 5.60 3.01
CA VAL A 191 -9.81 5.82 1.72
C VAL A 191 -9.11 4.53 1.32
N GLY A 192 -9.54 3.95 0.19
CA GLY A 192 -8.89 2.80 -0.43
C GLY A 192 -8.05 3.23 -1.63
N VAL A 193 -6.83 2.69 -1.73
CA VAL A 193 -5.91 2.96 -2.83
C VAL A 193 -5.33 1.65 -3.35
N ILE A 194 -5.47 1.40 -4.66
CA ILE A 194 -4.79 0.29 -5.34
C ILE A 194 -3.62 0.84 -6.17
N LEU A 195 -2.42 0.35 -5.90
CA LEU A 195 -1.21 0.66 -6.66
C LEU A 195 -0.82 -0.51 -7.57
N SER A 196 0.35 -0.38 -8.22
CA SER A 196 0.94 -1.42 -9.06
C SER A 196 0.92 -2.80 -8.40
N GLY A 197 0.43 -3.77 -9.14
CA GLY A 197 0.29 -5.15 -8.68
C GLY A 197 -0.36 -6.06 -9.71
N ALA A 198 -0.09 -7.35 -9.57
CA ALA A 198 -0.71 -8.41 -10.36
C ALA A 198 -2.06 -8.86 -9.74
N GLY A 199 -2.89 -9.52 -10.55
CA GLY A 199 -4.11 -10.17 -10.05
C GLY A 199 -5.27 -9.21 -9.78
N MET A 200 -6.14 -9.60 -8.84
CA MET A 200 -7.44 -8.94 -8.61
C MET A 200 -7.77 -8.69 -7.12
N ASP A 201 -6.84 -8.99 -6.22
CA ASP A 201 -7.02 -8.76 -4.78
C ASP A 201 -7.15 -7.26 -4.49
N GLY A 202 -8.07 -6.89 -3.61
CA GLY A 202 -8.43 -5.52 -3.30
C GLY A 202 -9.61 -4.97 -4.11
N ALA A 203 -9.92 -5.55 -5.27
CA ALA A 203 -10.99 -5.05 -6.14
C ALA A 203 -12.39 -5.15 -5.49
N ALA A 204 -12.67 -6.20 -4.72
CA ALA A 204 -13.95 -6.33 -3.99
C ALA A 204 -13.98 -5.45 -2.73
N GLY A 205 -12.83 -5.32 -2.04
CA GLY A 205 -12.69 -4.44 -0.89
C GLY A 205 -12.84 -2.96 -1.23
N MET A 206 -12.31 -2.52 -2.37
CA MET A 206 -12.54 -1.19 -2.93
C MET A 206 -14.04 -0.96 -3.19
N ALA A 207 -14.74 -1.95 -3.75
CA ALA A 207 -16.18 -1.84 -3.98
C ALA A 207 -16.95 -1.63 -2.66
N ALA A 208 -16.54 -2.31 -1.59
CA ALA A 208 -17.11 -2.13 -0.25
C ALA A 208 -16.87 -0.71 0.29
N ILE A 209 -15.67 -0.14 0.13
CA ILE A 209 -15.38 1.25 0.52
C ILE A 209 -16.30 2.22 -0.23
N ARG A 210 -16.39 2.08 -1.56
CA ARG A 210 -17.24 2.94 -2.40
C ARG A 210 -18.72 2.84 -2.03
N GLN A 211 -19.22 1.64 -1.73
CA GLN A 211 -20.60 1.43 -1.27
C GLN A 211 -20.90 2.10 0.08
N MET A 212 -19.89 2.22 0.95
CA MET A 212 -20.02 2.90 2.25
C MET A 212 -19.78 4.41 2.18
N GLY A 213 -19.59 4.97 0.97
CA GLY A 213 -19.36 6.40 0.74
C GLY A 213 -17.91 6.85 0.90
N GLY A 214 -16.97 5.92 1.05
CA GLY A 214 -15.55 6.22 1.15
C GLY A 214 -14.90 6.49 -0.21
N LEU A 215 -13.72 7.11 -0.17
CA LEU A 215 -12.94 7.44 -1.36
C LEU A 215 -12.16 6.23 -1.88
N THR A 216 -12.19 6.03 -3.20
CA THR A 216 -11.53 4.90 -3.85
C THR A 216 -10.71 5.36 -5.04
N LEU A 217 -9.39 5.18 -4.99
CA LEU A 217 -8.46 5.64 -6.00
C LEU A 217 -7.59 4.51 -6.52
N CYS A 218 -7.08 4.62 -7.74
CA CYS A 218 -6.02 3.73 -8.21
C CYS A 218 -4.92 4.46 -8.98
N GLN A 219 -3.73 3.87 -8.97
CA GLN A 219 -2.59 4.32 -9.76
C GLN A 219 -2.92 4.23 -11.24
N ASP A 220 -2.49 5.23 -12.03
CA ASP A 220 -2.65 5.22 -13.47
C ASP A 220 -1.79 4.19 -14.21
N LYS A 221 -2.24 3.82 -15.42
CA LYS A 221 -1.62 2.80 -16.25
C LYS A 221 -0.21 3.14 -16.73
N ASP A 222 0.14 4.42 -16.85
CA ASP A 222 1.42 4.84 -17.38
C ASP A 222 2.50 4.83 -16.30
N SER A 223 2.16 5.15 -15.05
CA SER A 223 3.08 5.03 -13.92
C SER A 223 3.15 3.62 -13.31
N ALA A 224 2.13 2.77 -13.49
CA ALA A 224 2.11 1.42 -12.92
C ALA A 224 3.06 0.45 -13.67
N MET A 225 3.87 -0.28 -12.91
CA MET A 225 4.67 -1.39 -13.46
C MET A 225 3.77 -2.53 -13.93
N LEU A 226 2.73 -2.84 -13.15
CA LEU A 226 1.67 -3.80 -13.47
C LEU A 226 0.32 -3.22 -13.10
N PHE A 227 -0.57 -3.17 -14.08
CA PHE A 227 -1.88 -2.52 -13.95
C PHE A 227 -3.03 -3.51 -13.74
N GLU A 228 -2.76 -4.79 -13.49
CA GLU A 228 -3.80 -5.82 -13.41
C GLU A 228 -4.75 -5.59 -12.22
N ALA A 229 -4.20 -5.29 -11.03
CA ALA A 229 -5.01 -5.02 -9.83
C ALA A 229 -5.90 -3.77 -9.99
N SER A 230 -5.32 -2.67 -10.49
CA SER A 230 -6.08 -1.44 -10.81
C SER A 230 -7.16 -1.70 -11.87
N ALA A 231 -6.85 -2.44 -12.92
CA ALA A 231 -7.83 -2.80 -13.96
C ALA A 231 -8.98 -3.64 -13.42
N ALA A 232 -8.70 -4.59 -12.51
CA ALA A 232 -9.73 -5.40 -11.86
C ALA A 232 -10.68 -4.55 -10.99
N ALA A 233 -10.14 -3.57 -10.25
CA ALA A 233 -10.95 -2.64 -9.46
C ALA A 233 -11.81 -1.72 -10.35
N ILE A 234 -11.24 -1.20 -11.45
CA ILE A 234 -11.97 -0.39 -12.43
C ILE A 234 -13.11 -1.20 -13.07
N ALA A 235 -12.85 -2.43 -13.50
CA ALA A 235 -13.85 -3.30 -14.12
C ALA A 235 -15.03 -3.61 -13.19
N LYS A 236 -14.83 -3.57 -11.86
CA LYS A 236 -15.90 -3.69 -10.86
C LYS A 236 -16.68 -2.40 -10.60
N GLY A 237 -16.33 -1.28 -11.25
CA GLY A 237 -16.89 0.04 -10.95
C GLY A 237 -16.52 0.54 -9.54
N ALA A 238 -15.42 0.02 -8.98
CA ALA A 238 -15.01 0.23 -7.60
C ALA A 238 -14.03 1.39 -7.42
N VAL A 239 -13.64 2.07 -8.50
CA VAL A 239 -12.67 3.18 -8.50
C VAL A 239 -13.37 4.47 -8.86
N GLU A 240 -13.19 5.50 -8.05
CA GLU A 240 -13.68 6.85 -8.32
C GLU A 240 -12.79 7.60 -9.32
N ALA A 241 -11.48 7.52 -9.14
CA ALA A 241 -10.52 8.16 -10.02
C ALA A 241 -9.24 7.34 -10.17
N GLN A 242 -8.73 7.33 -11.41
CA GLN A 242 -7.41 6.83 -11.76
C GLN A 242 -6.47 8.03 -11.90
N LEU A 243 -5.38 8.06 -11.14
CA LEU A 243 -4.51 9.23 -11.05
C LEU A 243 -3.02 8.84 -11.05
N PRO A 244 -2.12 9.69 -11.58
CA PRO A 244 -0.69 9.61 -11.33
C PRO A 244 -0.36 9.65 -9.83
N LEU A 245 0.78 9.07 -9.44
CA LEU A 245 1.19 8.99 -8.04
C LEU A 245 1.22 10.36 -7.30
N PRO A 246 1.71 11.46 -7.90
CA PRO A 246 1.65 12.78 -7.25
C PRO A 246 0.21 13.24 -6.98
N ASP A 247 -0.66 13.10 -7.98
CA ASP A 247 -2.07 13.52 -7.89
C ASP A 247 -2.87 12.62 -6.92
N LEU A 248 -2.50 11.34 -6.82
CA LEU A 248 -3.03 10.44 -5.78
C LEU A 248 -2.67 10.96 -4.39
N ALA A 249 -1.40 11.32 -4.16
CA ALA A 249 -0.95 11.81 -2.86
C ALA A 249 -1.73 13.07 -2.46
N GLU A 250 -1.84 14.04 -3.37
CA GLU A 250 -2.61 15.26 -3.15
C GLU A 250 -4.08 14.95 -2.86
N ARG A 251 -4.71 14.11 -3.67
CA ARG A 251 -6.13 13.78 -3.53
C ARG A 251 -6.44 13.07 -2.20
N ILE A 252 -5.57 12.18 -1.74
CA ILE A 252 -5.71 11.49 -0.45
C ILE A 252 -5.62 12.49 0.69
N LEU A 253 -4.57 13.32 0.70
CA LEU A 253 -4.35 14.32 1.75
C LEU A 253 -5.49 15.34 1.79
N ALA A 254 -5.93 15.84 0.63
CA ALA A 254 -7.05 16.77 0.55
C ALA A 254 -8.36 16.16 1.10
N HIS A 255 -8.61 14.88 0.84
CA HIS A 255 -9.79 14.19 1.36
C HIS A 255 -9.73 13.98 2.88
N CYS A 256 -8.54 13.74 3.43
CA CYS A 256 -8.34 13.52 4.86
C CYS A 256 -8.00 14.78 5.67
N LYS A 257 -8.00 15.96 5.03
CA LYS A 257 -7.80 17.25 5.70
C LYS A 257 -9.11 17.79 6.27
N GLU A 258 -9.05 18.43 7.45
CA GLU A 258 -10.17 19.20 7.98
C GLU A 258 -10.51 20.31 6.99
N ARG A 259 -11.81 20.50 6.74
CA ARG A 259 -12.28 21.64 5.98
C ARG A 259 -12.50 22.78 6.96
N ASP A 260 -11.93 23.94 6.68
CA ASP A 260 -12.29 25.15 7.39
C ASP A 260 -13.78 25.39 7.12
N ILE A 261 -14.60 25.27 8.16
CA ILE A 261 -15.99 25.68 8.10
C ILE A 261 -15.92 27.21 8.08
N ALA A 262 -16.03 27.81 6.89
CA ALA A 262 -16.30 29.23 6.79
C ALA A 262 -17.61 29.49 7.55
N ALA A 263 -17.50 30.24 8.64
CA ALA A 263 -18.61 30.65 9.51
C ALA A 263 -19.59 31.56 8.77
#